data_AF-A0A7T0HFG3-F1
#
_entry.id   AF-A0A7T0HFG3-F1
#
_cell.length_a   1.000
_cell.length_b   1.000
_cell.length_c   1.000
_cell.angle_alpha   90.00
_cell.angle_beta   90.00
_cell.angle_gamma   90.00
#
_symmetry.space_group_name_H-M   'P 1'
#
loop_
_entity.id
_entity.type
_entity.pdbx_description
1 polymer ?
#
loop_
_entity_poly.entity_id
_entity_poly.type
_entity_poly.pdbx_seq_one_letter_code
_entity_poly.pdbx_strand_id
1 'polypeptide(L)'
;MSQLDPMNLKDKELETYLVAGLVVLIVSEYEEYLESIFSKRAELCGDLHAANYIKKTLSQKFRSPDLSKINETLSRFDGTYKDSFQSSIENSPEHAAWDSLMKARHAVVHKKGNLNLTFRELYQKYPLTKAVISNVESVLGVQQANR
;
A
#
# COMPACT_ATOMS: atom_id res chain seq x y z
N MET A 1 -25.45 3.77 -19.96
CA MET A 1 -24.13 4.34 -19.56
C MET A 1 -23.24 4.30 -20.79
N SER A 2 -22.83 5.45 -21.33
CA SER A 2 -21.90 5.47 -22.47
C SER A 2 -20.56 4.93 -21.98
N GLN A 3 -20.11 3.82 -22.57
CA GLN A 3 -18.75 3.33 -22.36
C GLN A 3 -17.79 4.35 -22.97
N LEU A 4 -16.72 4.68 -22.26
CA LEU A 4 -15.60 5.45 -22.81
C LEU A 4 -15.06 4.69 -24.02
N ASP A 5 -14.89 5.36 -25.16
CA ASP A 5 -14.35 4.72 -26.35
C ASP A 5 -12.83 4.67 -26.24
N PRO A 6 -12.21 3.48 -26.10
CA PRO A 6 -10.76 3.38 -26.00
C PRO A 6 -10.03 3.84 -27.27
N MET A 7 -10.71 4.07 -28.39
CA MET A 7 -10.10 4.66 -29.60
C MET A 7 -10.19 6.18 -29.64
N ASN A 8 -10.99 6.80 -28.77
CA ASN A 8 -11.07 8.24 -28.63
C ASN A 8 -9.91 8.77 -27.75
N LEU A 9 -9.08 9.64 -28.33
CA LEU A 9 -7.91 10.21 -27.65
C LEU A 9 -8.29 11.01 -26.38
N LYS A 10 -9.43 11.72 -26.40
CA LYS A 10 -9.89 12.50 -25.25
C LYS A 10 -10.32 11.61 -24.08
N ASP A 11 -10.97 10.48 -24.39
CA ASP A 11 -11.42 9.53 -23.39
C ASP A 11 -10.23 8.82 -22.72
N LYS A 12 -9.17 8.52 -23.50
CA LYS A 12 -7.88 8.01 -23.01
C LYS A 12 -7.14 8.99 -22.11
N GLU A 13 -7.10 10.26 -22.49
CA GLU A 13 -6.49 11.32 -21.66
C GLU A 13 -7.23 11.45 -20.33
N LEU A 14 -8.57 11.48 -20.37
CA LEU A 14 -9.40 11.55 -19.17
C LEU A 14 -9.19 10.35 -18.26
N GLU A 15 -9.17 9.13 -18.81
CA GLU A 15 -8.88 7.91 -18.05
C GLU A 15 -7.50 8.00 -17.38
N THR A 16 -6.48 8.45 -18.12
CA THR A 16 -5.12 8.59 -17.60
C THR A 16 -5.08 9.55 -16.39
N TYR A 17 -5.73 10.70 -16.48
CA TYR A 17 -5.80 11.65 -15.36
C TYR A 17 -6.58 11.09 -14.17
N LEU A 18 -7.68 10.40 -14.43
CA LEU A 18 -8.49 9.76 -13.39
C LEU A 18 -7.69 8.68 -12.64
N VAL A 19 -7.05 7.78 -13.37
CA VAL A 19 -6.23 6.71 -12.77
C VAL A 19 -5.06 7.31 -12.01
N ALA A 20 -4.39 8.33 -12.54
CA ALA A 20 -3.32 9.00 -11.84
C ALA A 20 -3.77 9.56 -10.48
N GLY A 21 -4.91 10.25 -10.44
CA GLY A 21 -5.51 10.78 -9.21
C GLY A 21 -5.86 9.68 -8.21
N LEU A 22 -6.51 8.61 -8.68
CA LEU A 22 -6.88 7.47 -7.83
C LEU A 22 -5.66 6.75 -7.26
N VAL A 23 -4.63 6.51 -8.06
CA VAL A 23 -3.38 5.88 -7.62
C VAL A 23 -2.73 6.68 -6.51
N VAL A 24 -2.65 8.01 -6.66
CA VAL A 24 -2.09 8.89 -5.61
C VAL A 24 -2.93 8.79 -4.34
N LEU A 25 -4.26 8.90 -4.45
CA LEU A 25 -5.16 8.84 -3.31
C LEU A 25 -5.07 7.51 -2.56
N ILE A 26 -5.12 6.38 -3.27
CA ILE A 26 -5.04 5.04 -2.68
C ILE A 26 -3.71 4.86 -1.95
N VAL A 27 -2.60 5.26 -2.56
CA VAL A 27 -1.29 5.10 -1.92
C VAL A 27 -1.17 6.01 -0.71
N SER A 28 -1.63 7.26 -0.76
CA SER A 28 -1.65 8.15 0.40
C SER A 28 -2.44 7.56 1.58
N GLU A 29 -3.61 6.96 1.33
CA GLU A 29 -4.37 6.26 2.37
C GLU A 29 -3.57 5.08 2.93
N TYR A 30 -2.90 4.30 2.10
CA TYR A 30 -2.05 3.19 2.56
C TYR A 30 -0.84 3.65 3.38
N GLU A 31 -0.24 4.79 3.03
CA GLU A 31 0.86 5.40 3.80
C GLU A 31 0.42 5.69 5.24
N GLU A 32 -0.70 6.40 5.41
CA GLU A 32 -1.27 6.74 6.71
C GLU A 32 -1.75 5.50 7.47
N TYR A 33 -2.41 4.58 6.78
CA TYR A 33 -2.99 3.41 7.40
C TYR A 33 -1.91 2.44 7.92
N LEU A 34 -0.87 2.17 7.13
CA LEU A 34 0.26 1.35 7.57
C LEU A 34 0.95 1.98 8.79
N GLU A 35 1.21 3.29 8.77
CA GLU A 35 1.78 4.00 9.93
C GLU A 35 0.90 3.81 11.18
N SER A 36 -0.42 3.87 11.03
CA SER A 36 -1.38 3.63 12.12
C SER A 36 -1.32 2.19 12.66
N ILE A 37 -1.17 1.19 11.79
CA ILE A 37 -1.11 -0.23 12.15
C ILE A 37 0.15 -0.54 12.97
N PHE A 38 1.31 -0.06 12.52
CA PHE A 38 2.56 -0.24 13.28
C PHE A 38 2.52 0.54 14.60
N SER A 39 1.88 1.70 14.63
CA SER A 39 1.66 2.47 15.86
C SER A 39 0.79 1.72 16.87
N LYS A 40 -0.30 1.07 16.42
CA LYS A 40 -1.15 0.22 17.27
C LYS A 40 -0.38 -0.97 17.82
N ARG A 41 0.47 -1.63 17.01
CA ARG A 41 1.34 -2.71 17.49
C ARG A 41 2.21 -2.23 18.64
N ALA A 42 2.80 -1.03 18.51
CA ALA A 42 3.64 -0.46 19.55
C ALA A 42 2.85 -0.19 20.84
N GLU A 43 1.59 0.22 20.76
CA GLU A 43 0.74 0.43 21.95
C GLU A 43 0.44 -0.86 22.73
N LEU A 44 0.41 -2.02 22.05
CA LEU A 44 0.17 -3.31 22.70
C LEU A 44 1.29 -3.71 23.68
N CYS A 45 2.46 -3.04 23.67
CA CYS A 45 3.52 -3.32 24.65
C CYS A 45 3.19 -2.80 26.07
N GLY A 46 2.20 -1.89 26.20
CA GLY A 46 1.77 -1.34 27.49
C GLY A 46 2.69 -0.25 28.08
N ASP A 47 3.87 -0.03 27.51
CA ASP A 47 4.79 1.06 27.90
C ASP A 47 4.56 2.30 27.02
N LEU A 48 4.01 3.35 27.64
CA LEU A 48 3.72 4.61 26.96
C LEU A 48 4.95 5.28 26.35
N HIS A 49 6.09 5.27 27.04
CA HIS A 49 7.30 5.93 26.56
C HIS A 49 7.95 5.15 25.42
N ALA A 50 7.99 3.82 25.53
CA ALA A 50 8.45 2.96 24.44
C ALA A 50 7.54 3.09 23.21
N ALA A 51 6.22 3.05 23.39
CA ALA A 51 5.26 3.23 22.31
C ALA A 51 5.42 4.60 21.63
N ASN A 52 5.58 5.68 22.40
CA ASN A 52 5.81 7.02 21.85
C ASN A 52 7.13 7.14 21.09
N TYR A 53 8.20 6.50 21.58
CA TYR A 53 9.48 6.45 20.88
C TYR A 53 9.35 5.73 19.53
N ILE A 54 8.68 4.57 19.52
CA ILE A 54 8.44 3.80 18.29
C ILE A 54 7.59 4.61 17.29
N LYS A 55 6.46 5.20 17.74
CA LYS A 55 5.61 6.05 16.89
C LYS A 55 6.39 7.20 16.25
N LYS A 56 7.20 7.91 17.03
CA LYS A 56 8.07 8.99 16.52
C LYS A 56 9.10 8.47 15.51
N THR A 57 9.62 7.26 15.72
CA THR A 57 10.56 6.62 14.80
C THR A 57 9.89 6.15 13.51
N LEU A 58 8.62 5.75 13.57
CA LEU A 58 7.83 5.33 12.40
C LEU A 58 7.37 6.51 11.56
N SER A 59 7.16 7.68 12.18
CA SER A 59 6.67 8.86 11.49
C SER A 59 7.50 9.17 10.24
N GLN A 60 6.82 9.34 9.11
CA GLN A 60 7.40 9.63 7.80
C GLN A 60 8.17 8.48 7.13
N LYS A 61 8.29 7.29 7.73
CA LYS A 61 8.97 6.15 7.08
C LYS A 61 8.19 5.57 5.90
N PHE A 62 6.87 5.69 5.91
CA PHE A 62 6.01 5.04 4.91
C PHE A 62 5.76 5.86 3.65
N ARG A 63 6.37 7.03 3.47
CA ARG A 63 6.29 7.79 2.20
C ARG A 63 6.71 6.89 1.02
N SER A 64 5.75 6.41 0.23
CA SER A 64 5.84 5.27 -0.72
C SER A 64 6.09 3.92 -0.03
N PRO A 65 5.05 3.18 0.39
CA PRO A 65 5.15 1.97 1.19
C PRO A 65 5.38 0.73 0.30
N ASP A 66 6.56 0.65 -0.33
CA ASP A 66 6.94 -0.56 -1.06
C ASP A 66 7.13 -1.76 -0.10
N LEU A 67 7.11 -2.98 -0.66
CA LEU A 67 7.27 -4.20 0.14
C LEU A 67 8.61 -4.27 0.88
N SER A 68 9.66 -3.62 0.35
CA SER A 68 10.96 -3.56 1.04
C SER A 68 10.85 -2.77 2.34
N LYS A 69 10.21 -1.60 2.33
CA LYS A 69 9.97 -0.79 3.53
C LYS A 69 9.05 -1.46 4.54
N ILE A 70 8.03 -2.17 4.06
CA ILE A 70 7.15 -2.97 4.92
C ILE A 70 7.99 -4.05 5.61
N ASN A 71 8.76 -4.83 4.87
CA ASN A 71 9.64 -5.88 5.39
C ASN A 71 10.70 -5.34 6.36
N GLU A 72 11.34 -4.23 6.02
CA GLU A 72 12.32 -3.56 6.88
C GLU A 72 11.67 -3.15 8.21
N THR A 73 10.46 -2.58 8.16
CA THR A 73 9.77 -2.14 9.37
C THR A 73 9.29 -3.33 10.21
N LEU A 74 8.76 -4.39 9.60
CA LEU A 74 8.41 -5.63 10.29
C LEU A 74 9.64 -6.22 11.01
N SER A 75 10.78 -6.31 10.32
CA SER A 75 12.01 -6.86 10.91
C SER A 75 12.56 -6.08 12.11
N ARG A 76 12.22 -4.79 12.24
CA ARG A 76 12.58 -3.97 13.40
C ARG A 76 11.76 -4.32 14.64
N PHE A 77 10.55 -4.82 14.47
CA PHE A 77 9.74 -5.34 15.57
C PHE A 77 10.20 -6.75 15.93
N ASP A 78 10.21 -7.64 14.94
CA ASP A 78 10.70 -9.01 15.08
C ASP A 78 10.93 -9.62 13.68
N GLY A 79 12.00 -10.42 13.53
CA GLY A 79 12.30 -11.11 12.27
C GLY A 79 11.18 -12.06 11.81
N THR A 80 10.50 -12.71 12.76
CA THR A 80 9.42 -13.65 12.49
C THR A 80 8.21 -13.00 11.82
N TYR A 81 7.97 -11.70 12.05
CA TYR A 81 6.89 -10.97 11.39
C TYR A 81 7.17 -10.76 9.91
N LYS A 82 8.41 -10.43 9.57
CA LYS A 82 8.84 -10.33 8.17
C LYS A 82 8.69 -11.69 7.49
N ASP A 83 9.19 -12.76 8.11
CA ASP A 83 9.16 -14.10 7.51
C ASP A 83 7.73 -14.60 7.30
N SER A 84 6.85 -14.37 8.29
CA SER A 84 5.42 -14.72 8.19
C SER A 84 4.69 -13.92 7.12
N PHE A 85 4.96 -12.61 7.03
CA PHE A 85 4.37 -11.77 6.00
C PHE A 85 4.87 -12.14 4.61
N GLN A 86 6.19 -12.24 4.43
CA GLN A 86 6.79 -12.57 3.15
C GLN A 86 6.29 -13.92 2.63
N SER A 87 6.29 -14.97 3.46
CA SER A 87 5.77 -16.29 3.06
C SER A 87 4.28 -16.28 2.68
N SER A 88 3.48 -15.34 3.20
CA SER A 88 2.06 -15.20 2.86
C SER A 88 1.78 -14.52 1.51
N ILE A 89 2.74 -13.73 0.99
CA ILE A 89 2.55 -12.95 -0.25
C ILE A 89 3.60 -13.22 -1.33
N GLU A 90 4.67 -13.96 -1.04
CA GLU A 90 5.72 -14.22 -2.01
C GLU A 90 5.17 -14.99 -3.22
N ASN A 91 5.54 -14.55 -4.43
CA ASN A 91 5.05 -15.10 -5.70
C ASN A 91 3.50 -15.11 -5.86
N SER A 92 2.79 -14.22 -5.16
CA SER A 92 1.32 -14.12 -5.19
C SER A 92 0.80 -13.04 -6.16
N PRO A 93 -0.48 -13.13 -6.58
CA PRO A 93 -1.16 -12.04 -7.28
C PRO A 93 -1.18 -10.72 -6.49
N GLU A 94 -1.25 -10.78 -5.16
CA GLU A 94 -1.25 -9.66 -4.23
C GLU A 94 0.06 -8.88 -4.29
N HIS A 95 1.19 -9.59 -4.30
CA HIS A 95 2.52 -9.00 -4.49
C HIS A 95 2.59 -8.28 -5.84
N ALA A 96 2.21 -8.96 -6.93
CA ALA A 96 2.23 -8.36 -8.26
C ALA A 96 1.30 -7.14 -8.38
N ALA A 97 0.15 -7.16 -7.71
CA ALA A 97 -0.78 -6.04 -7.64
C ALA A 97 -0.19 -4.85 -6.87
N TRP A 98 0.45 -5.11 -5.73
CA TRP A 98 1.12 -4.09 -4.91
C TRP A 98 2.26 -3.40 -5.68
N ASP A 99 3.14 -4.19 -6.29
CA ASP A 99 4.24 -3.69 -7.11
C ASP A 99 3.75 -2.83 -8.27
N SER A 100 2.68 -3.27 -8.93
CA SER A 100 2.04 -2.52 -10.02
C SER A 100 1.52 -1.17 -9.53
N LEU A 101 0.89 -1.12 -8.37
CA LEU A 101 0.36 0.12 -7.78
C LEU A 101 1.50 1.08 -7.37
N MET A 102 2.55 0.57 -6.72
CA MET A 102 3.71 1.38 -6.32
C MET A 102 4.46 1.95 -7.52
N LYS A 103 4.64 1.15 -8.58
CA LYS A 103 5.25 1.62 -9.85
C LYS A 103 4.38 2.69 -10.51
N ALA A 104 3.07 2.51 -10.55
CA ALA A 104 2.14 3.51 -11.07
C ALA A 104 2.24 4.83 -10.30
N ARG A 105 2.25 4.78 -8.96
CA ARG A 105 2.41 5.98 -8.11
C ARG A 105 3.74 6.66 -8.35
N HIS A 106 4.83 5.90 -8.49
CA HIS A 106 6.15 6.46 -8.80
C HIS A 106 6.14 7.21 -10.14
N ALA A 107 5.53 6.63 -11.18
CA ALA A 107 5.40 7.26 -12.49
C ALA A 107 4.64 8.58 -12.42
N VAL A 108 3.50 8.59 -11.73
CA VAL A 108 2.65 9.79 -11.57
C VAL A 108 3.38 10.91 -10.81
N VAL A 109 3.96 10.60 -9.65
CA VAL A 109 4.58 11.61 -8.76
C VAL A 109 5.87 12.18 -9.34
N HIS A 110 6.72 11.34 -9.93
CA HIS A 110 8.01 11.80 -10.46
C HIS A 110 7.96 12.23 -11.92
N LYS A 111 6.78 12.19 -12.56
CA LYS A 111 6.61 12.43 -14.01
C LYS A 111 7.58 11.59 -14.85
N LYS A 112 7.98 10.42 -14.33
CA LYS A 112 8.92 9.50 -14.96
C LYS A 112 8.15 8.36 -15.60
N GLY A 113 7.99 8.44 -16.91
CA GLY A 113 7.32 7.42 -17.72
C GLY A 113 5.82 7.65 -17.88
N ASN A 114 5.21 6.85 -18.76
CA ASN A 114 3.77 6.84 -18.96
C ASN A 114 3.11 5.94 -17.91
N LEU A 115 1.99 6.39 -17.36
CA LEU A 115 1.14 5.58 -16.50
C LEU A 115 0.58 4.42 -17.33
N ASN A 116 1.23 3.27 -17.26
CA ASN A 116 0.79 2.03 -17.92
C ASN A 116 -0.14 1.25 -16.99
N LEU A 117 -1.21 1.89 -16.54
CA LEU A 117 -2.26 1.27 -15.75
C LEU A 117 -3.59 1.87 -16.18
N THR A 118 -4.50 1.01 -16.64
CA THR A 118 -5.87 1.40 -17.00
C THR A 118 -6.77 1.43 -15.77
N PHE A 119 -7.92 2.07 -15.86
CA PHE A 119 -8.91 2.08 -14.78
C PHE A 119 -9.42 0.67 -14.48
N ARG A 120 -9.62 -0.14 -15.52
CA ARG A 120 -10.03 -1.55 -15.38
C ARG A 120 -9.00 -2.36 -14.59
N GLU A 121 -7.72 -2.24 -14.92
CA GLU A 121 -6.66 -2.94 -14.21
C GLU A 121 -6.53 -2.47 -12.77
N LEU A 122 -6.63 -1.17 -12.51
CA LEU A 122 -6.64 -0.63 -11.15
C LEU A 122 -7.80 -1.20 -10.34
N TYR A 123 -9.01 -1.22 -10.90
CA TYR A 123 -10.20 -1.78 -10.27
C TYR A 123 -10.02 -3.27 -9.91
N GLN A 124 -9.42 -4.06 -10.81
CA GLN A 124 -9.14 -5.48 -10.57
C GLN A 124 -8.04 -5.72 -9.53
N LYS A 125 -6.99 -4.89 -9.53
CA LYS A 125 -5.85 -5.01 -8.61
C LYS A 125 -6.16 -4.47 -7.21
N TYR A 126 -7.05 -3.49 -7.09
CA TYR A 126 -7.32 -2.82 -5.82
C TYR A 126 -7.70 -3.79 -4.68
N PRO A 127 -8.64 -4.75 -4.84
CA PRO A 127 -8.94 -5.74 -3.81
C PRO A 127 -7.71 -6.55 -3.35
N LEU A 128 -6.82 -6.91 -4.28
CA LEU A 128 -5.61 -7.67 -3.97
C LEU A 128 -4.62 -6.84 -3.15
N THR A 129 -4.54 -5.53 -3.39
CA THR A 129 -3.67 -4.65 -2.58
C THR A 129 -4.19 -4.51 -1.15
N LYS A 130 -5.50 -4.56 -0.91
CA LYS A 130 -6.06 -4.61 0.44
C LYS A 130 -5.66 -5.89 1.19
N ALA A 131 -5.56 -7.02 0.49
CA ALA A 131 -5.11 -8.28 1.11
C ALA A 131 -3.67 -8.18 1.63
N VAL A 132 -2.79 -7.43 0.96
CA VAL A 132 -1.44 -7.13 1.48
C VAL A 132 -1.51 -6.40 2.82
N ILE A 133 -2.35 -5.37 2.92
CA ILE A 133 -2.58 -4.64 4.18
C ILE A 133 -3.11 -5.59 5.27
N SER A 134 -4.09 -6.42 4.95
CA SER A 134 -4.65 -7.39 5.90
C SER A 134 -3.62 -8.41 6.38
N ASN A 135 -2.69 -8.82 5.53
CA ASN A 135 -1.58 -9.68 5.94
C ASN A 135 -0.63 -8.96 6.92
N VAL A 136 -0.36 -7.66 6.73
CA VAL A 136 0.41 -6.85 7.68
C VAL A 136 -0.31 -6.75 9.04
N GLU A 137 -1.62 -6.49 9.04
CA GLU A 137 -2.44 -6.47 10.26
C GLU A 137 -2.37 -7.80 11.01
N SER A 138 -2.50 -8.91 10.27
CA SER A 138 -2.50 -10.25 10.81
C SER A 138 -1.17 -10.58 11.51
N VAL A 139 -0.03 -10.34 10.86
CA VAL A 139 1.28 -10.65 11.46
C VAL A 139 1.61 -9.77 12.67
N LEU A 140 1.10 -8.54 12.70
CA LEU A 140 1.25 -7.64 13.84
C LEU A 140 0.23 -7.91 14.96
N GLY A 141 -0.76 -8.77 14.71
CA GLY A 141 -1.83 -9.06 15.67
C GLY A 141 -2.71 -7.84 15.98
N VAL A 142 -2.89 -6.94 15.00
CA VAL A 142 -3.70 -5.73 15.12
C VAL A 142 -4.83 -5.76 14.11
N GLN A 143 -5.78 -6.66 14.32
CA GLN A 143 -6.98 -6.71 13.47
C GLN A 143 -7.89 -5.54 13.83
N GLN A 144 -8.34 -4.79 12.81
CA GLN A 144 -9.51 -3.94 12.99
C GLN A 144 -10.77 -4.80 12.99
N ALA A 145 -11.69 -4.52 13.91
CA ALA A 145 -13.06 -4.99 13.81
C ALA A 145 -13.70 -4.35 12.55
N ASN A 146 -13.91 -5.16 11.52
CA ASN A 146 -14.71 -4.92 10.30
C ASN A 146 -14.49 -3.58 9.57
N ARG A 147 -13.89 -3.65 8.37
CA ARG A 147 -14.11 -2.68 7.28
C ARG A 147 -14.49 -3.41 6.01
#